data_AF-A0A7J3I9L3-F1
#
_entry.id   AF-A0A7J3I9L3-F1
#
_cell.length_a   1.000
_cell.length_b   1.000
_cell.length_c   1.000
_cell.angle_alpha   90.00
_cell.angle_beta   90.00
_cell.angle_gamma   90.00
#
_symmetry.space_group_name_H-M   'P 1'
#
loop_
_entity.id
_entity.type
_entity.pdbx_description
1 polymer ?
#
loop_
_entity_poly.entity_id
_entity_poly.type
_entity_poly.pdbx_seq_one_letter_code
_entity_poly.pdbx_strand_id
1 'polypeptide(L)'
;MDRRFIEAPRFPVDRVNEVSAKEKGGGGRPPIWEMVFWWTRKPLIGARTVVAASLLPESADLTAFLRIVRLLGVEGSPHRHNPVMVPEYRELFTKAKLLDPFAGFGSIPLEAARLGIDKVVAVELLPTAYVFLKAILEIPKWAADNRLGDQLVKDLEKWGGWVVDQLKEDPDIRELYDDDIAVYIGSWEIRCPHCSRYTPLVGNWWLARVSRETTEEEELEEETKKGIYSKIAWMTPKNTEDRIYIDVVDLNRELNKNSVEAKINSRQGVVEAYGRRYTVPRPNIDARRETATCLHCNNTITNKGKKEEWYVKQALKEWNQNLEKYLSGEITIQQLIESKARPRLLARVKTIGKDLTFEPATQQDSDRLWRALEKLKQIWGEPDIPTEPIPEYEGRSIWVIAYGFNKWFKLFNPRQLLTLVKLVKLIREAGRRVEEEKLKQGWDKQKAHKYAEAITTYLAIALVNHVRHNCLVTSIEPTAKFIAHALAFRGIAMT
;
A
#
# COMPACT_ATOMS: atom_id res chain seq x y z
N MET A 1 47.95 3.41 -11.14
CA MET A 1 47.01 3.64 -10.03
C MET A 1 47.44 2.73 -8.90
N ASP A 2 47.62 3.27 -7.71
CA ASP A 2 47.79 2.43 -6.52
C ASP A 2 46.50 1.65 -6.27
N ARG A 3 46.62 0.37 -5.94
CA ARG A 3 45.48 -0.48 -5.61
C ARG A 3 44.74 0.05 -4.39
N ARG A 4 43.42 -0.10 -4.38
CA ARG A 4 42.56 0.30 -3.26
C ARG A 4 42.28 -0.88 -2.34
N PHE A 5 41.84 -0.59 -1.11
CA PHE A 5 41.51 -1.63 -0.13
C PHE A 5 40.41 -2.58 -0.61
N ILE A 6 39.49 -2.11 -1.46
CA ILE A 6 38.45 -2.97 -2.06
C ILE A 6 39.02 -4.06 -2.99
N GLU A 7 40.21 -3.85 -3.55
CA GLU A 7 40.90 -4.81 -4.42
C GLU A 7 41.83 -5.76 -3.62
N ALA A 8 42.01 -5.50 -2.34
CA ALA A 8 42.91 -6.28 -1.49
C ALA A 8 42.32 -7.67 -1.20
N PRO A 9 43.13 -8.75 -1.25
CA PRO A 9 42.67 -10.11 -0.89
C PRO A 9 42.08 -10.23 0.52
N ARG A 10 42.46 -9.31 1.41
CA ARG A 10 41.98 -9.22 2.80
C ARG A 10 40.70 -8.41 2.98
N PHE A 11 40.10 -7.91 1.90
CA PHE A 11 38.79 -7.26 1.97
C PHE A 11 37.74 -8.26 2.50
N PRO A 12 37.01 -7.95 3.59
CA PRO A 12 36.20 -8.93 4.30
C PRO A 12 34.82 -9.13 3.64
N VAL A 13 34.80 -9.58 2.38
CA VAL A 13 33.59 -9.69 1.55
C VAL A 13 32.51 -10.57 2.18
N ASP A 14 32.87 -11.70 2.78
CA ASP A 14 31.91 -12.64 3.38
C ASP A 14 31.16 -12.00 4.55
N ARG A 15 31.88 -11.28 5.41
CA ARG A 15 31.28 -10.54 6.54
C ARG A 15 30.38 -9.42 6.05
N VAL A 16 30.78 -8.70 5.00
CA VAL A 16 29.95 -7.65 4.38
C VAL A 16 28.66 -8.26 3.83
N ASN A 17 28.75 -9.40 3.14
CA ASN A 17 27.62 -10.10 2.55
C ASN A 17 26.65 -10.62 3.62
N GLU A 18 27.16 -11.22 4.69
CA GLU A 18 26.34 -11.75 5.79
C GLU A 18 25.49 -10.65 6.44
N VAL A 19 26.11 -9.51 6.80
CA VAL A 19 25.38 -8.40 7.43
C VAL A 19 24.43 -7.73 6.43
N SER A 20 24.84 -7.57 5.18
CA SER A 20 23.99 -7.02 4.12
C SER A 20 22.76 -7.89 3.85
N ALA A 21 22.90 -9.22 3.93
CA ALA A 21 21.81 -10.17 3.77
C ALA A 21 20.82 -10.08 4.94
N LYS A 22 21.30 -10.02 6.19
CA LYS A 22 20.45 -9.83 7.39
C LYS A 22 19.64 -8.53 7.32
N GLU A 23 20.27 -7.46 6.85
CA GLU A 23 19.63 -6.16 6.64
C GLU A 23 18.48 -6.22 5.60
N LYS A 24 18.69 -6.96 4.49
CA LYS A 24 17.71 -7.13 3.43
C LYS A 24 16.57 -8.09 3.81
N GLY A 25 16.90 -9.15 4.56
CA GLY A 25 16.00 -10.25 4.92
C GLY A 25 14.90 -9.91 5.93
N GLY A 26 14.92 -8.72 6.56
CA GLY A 26 13.82 -8.24 7.41
C GLY A 26 14.15 -8.02 8.89
N GLY A 27 15.26 -8.58 9.39
CA GLY A 27 15.69 -8.41 10.80
C GLY A 27 16.41 -7.11 11.12
N GLY A 28 16.76 -6.31 10.09
CA GLY A 28 17.54 -5.08 10.25
C GLY A 28 17.18 -3.99 9.24
N ARG A 29 15.92 -3.87 8.79
CA ARG A 29 15.59 -2.81 7.84
C ARG A 29 15.75 -1.42 8.49
N PRO A 30 16.33 -0.43 7.77
CA PRO A 30 16.45 0.93 8.27
C PRO A 30 15.07 1.62 8.27
N PRO A 31 14.71 2.44 9.28
CA PRO A 31 13.38 3.05 9.37
C PRO A 31 12.94 3.83 8.13
N ILE A 32 13.87 4.49 7.44
CA ILE A 32 13.59 5.24 6.19
C ILE A 32 12.99 4.36 5.08
N TRP A 33 13.22 3.04 5.12
CA TRP A 33 12.63 2.07 4.20
C TRP A 33 11.12 1.87 4.43
N GLU A 34 10.67 2.03 5.68
CA GLU A 34 9.24 1.91 6.00
C GLU A 34 8.47 3.15 5.54
N MET A 35 9.16 4.29 5.42
CA MET A 35 8.59 5.53 4.86
C MET A 35 8.39 5.44 3.35
N VAL A 36 9.30 4.79 2.61
CA VAL A 36 9.22 4.66 1.15
C VAL A 36 9.77 3.31 0.71
N PHE A 37 8.96 2.54 -0.03
CA PHE A 37 9.39 1.27 -0.61
C PHE A 37 10.12 1.47 -1.96
N TRP A 38 11.28 0.85 -2.14
CA TRP A 38 12.07 0.90 -3.39
C TRP A 38 12.73 -0.44 -3.77
N TRP A 39 12.18 -1.12 -4.78
CA TRP A 39 12.49 -2.53 -5.11
C TRP A 39 13.99 -2.90 -5.22
N THR A 40 14.86 -1.99 -5.67
CA THR A 40 16.31 -2.24 -5.88
C THR A 40 17.22 -1.64 -4.82
N ARG A 41 16.68 -1.33 -3.64
CA ARG A 41 17.41 -0.66 -2.57
C ARG A 41 18.62 -1.48 -2.09
N LYS A 42 19.78 -0.82 -2.08
CA LYS A 42 21.05 -1.42 -1.65
C LYS A 42 21.14 -1.42 -0.11
N PRO A 43 21.64 -2.50 0.51
CA PRO A 43 21.97 -2.49 1.93
C PRO A 43 22.90 -1.32 2.25
N LEU A 44 22.57 -0.54 3.28
CA LEU A 44 23.35 0.61 3.72
C LEU A 44 24.74 0.15 4.18
N ILE A 45 24.83 -0.97 4.91
CA ILE A 45 26.15 -1.46 5.31
C ILE A 45 27.03 -1.82 4.11
N GLY A 46 26.46 -2.46 3.08
CA GLY A 46 27.17 -2.78 1.84
C GLY A 46 27.63 -1.53 1.10
N ALA A 47 26.75 -0.53 0.98
CA ALA A 47 27.08 0.76 0.37
C ALA A 47 28.23 1.46 1.13
N ARG A 48 28.13 1.53 2.47
CA ARG A 48 29.18 2.11 3.32
C ARG A 48 30.52 1.43 3.14
N THR A 49 30.54 0.09 3.13
CA THR A 49 31.79 -0.68 3.02
C THR A 49 32.46 -0.49 1.67
N VAL A 50 31.68 -0.45 0.58
CA VAL A 50 32.21 -0.23 -0.76
C VAL A 50 32.75 1.19 -0.89
N VAL A 51 32.03 2.20 -0.41
CA VAL A 51 32.50 3.60 -0.46
C VAL A 51 33.80 3.76 0.34
N ALA A 52 33.86 3.24 1.57
CA ALA A 52 35.05 3.35 2.39
C ALA A 52 36.25 2.59 1.79
N ALA A 53 36.06 1.35 1.34
CA ALA A 53 37.14 0.53 0.80
C ALA A 53 37.69 1.04 -0.54
N SER A 54 36.86 1.75 -1.32
CA SER A 54 37.31 2.40 -2.56
C SER A 54 38.19 3.63 -2.32
N LEU A 55 38.09 4.28 -1.16
CA LEU A 55 38.93 5.44 -0.81
C LEU A 55 40.22 5.05 -0.10
N LEU A 56 40.18 4.01 0.72
CA LEU A 56 41.33 3.55 1.49
C LEU A 56 42.41 2.92 0.59
N PRO A 57 43.71 3.11 0.91
CA PRO A 57 44.80 2.45 0.21
C PRO A 57 44.78 0.93 0.47
N GLU A 58 45.37 0.13 -0.43
CA GLU A 58 45.52 -1.34 -0.25
C GLU A 58 46.17 -1.70 1.09
N SER A 59 47.02 -0.84 1.64
CA SER A 59 47.72 -1.01 2.93
C SER A 59 46.89 -0.69 4.18
N ALA A 60 45.66 -0.17 4.06
CA ALA A 60 44.85 0.28 5.21
C ALA A 60 44.55 -0.84 6.21
N ASP A 61 44.73 -0.63 7.51
CA ASP A 61 44.53 -1.70 8.50
C ASP A 61 43.09 -2.28 8.48
N LEU A 62 42.97 -3.61 8.54
CA LEU A 62 41.67 -4.30 8.47
C LEU A 62 40.82 -3.96 9.71
N THR A 63 41.43 -3.87 10.89
CA THR A 63 40.71 -3.57 12.13
C THR A 63 40.20 -2.12 12.11
N ALA A 64 41.02 -1.18 11.64
CA ALA A 64 40.63 0.20 11.41
C ALA A 64 39.46 0.29 10.42
N PHE A 65 39.53 -0.40 9.27
CA PHE A 65 38.42 -0.46 8.32
C PHE A 65 37.13 -0.95 8.96
N LEU A 66 37.17 -2.11 9.64
CA LEU A 66 35.99 -2.70 10.29
C LEU A 66 35.40 -1.78 11.37
N ARG A 67 36.21 -1.00 12.08
CA ARG A 67 35.76 0.04 13.03
C ARG A 67 35.09 1.20 12.31
N ILE A 68 35.69 1.72 11.23
CA ILE A 68 35.13 2.84 10.45
C ILE A 68 33.73 2.51 9.98
N VAL A 69 33.54 1.32 9.39
CA VAL A 69 32.26 0.92 8.81
C VAL A 69 31.26 0.35 9.83
N ARG A 70 31.65 0.24 11.11
CA ARG A 70 30.87 -0.36 12.22
C ARG A 70 30.61 -1.87 12.10
N LEU A 71 31.45 -2.59 11.35
CA LEU A 71 31.41 -4.05 11.36
C LEU A 71 32.09 -4.65 12.59
N LEU A 72 32.88 -3.85 13.34
CA LEU A 72 33.47 -4.23 14.62
C LEU A 72 32.97 -3.32 15.76
N GLY A 73 32.69 -3.90 16.93
CA GLY A 73 32.32 -3.15 18.13
C GLY A 73 30.88 -2.64 18.19
N VAL A 74 29.98 -3.25 17.43
CA VAL A 74 28.55 -2.93 17.41
C VAL A 74 27.75 -4.23 17.42
N GLU A 75 26.76 -4.32 18.31
CA GLU A 75 25.78 -5.40 18.34
C GLU A 75 24.58 -5.07 17.43
N GLY A 76 23.95 -6.10 16.87
CA GLY A 76 22.75 -5.94 16.05
C GLY A 76 23.04 -5.45 14.62
N SER A 77 22.60 -4.24 14.29
CA SER A 77 22.53 -3.73 12.90
C SER A 77 23.53 -2.57 12.65
N PRO A 78 24.73 -2.85 12.10
CA PRO A 78 25.79 -1.85 11.88
C PRO A 78 25.39 -0.56 11.17
N HIS A 79 24.46 -0.63 10.19
CA HIS A 79 24.03 0.55 9.44
C HIS A 79 23.28 1.58 10.32
N ARG A 80 22.72 1.18 11.47
CA ARG A 80 22.02 2.10 12.39
C ARG A 80 22.98 3.06 13.10
N HIS A 81 24.26 2.73 13.17
CA HIS A 81 25.28 3.56 13.80
C HIS A 81 26.01 4.40 12.76
N ASN A 82 26.34 5.65 13.12
CA ASN A 82 27.21 6.48 12.30
C ASN A 82 28.63 5.89 12.23
N PRO A 83 29.31 5.98 11.07
CA PRO A 83 30.68 5.53 10.95
C PRO A 83 31.62 6.30 11.88
N VAL A 84 32.75 5.71 12.23
CA VAL A 84 33.76 6.33 13.11
C VAL A 84 35.02 6.59 12.32
N MET A 85 35.25 7.84 11.95
CA MET A 85 36.42 8.19 11.19
C MET A 85 37.67 8.17 12.06
N VAL A 86 38.66 7.36 11.69
CA VAL A 86 39.99 7.39 12.30
C VAL A 86 40.78 8.59 11.76
N PRO A 87 41.57 9.30 12.59
CA PRO A 87 42.29 10.51 12.16
C PRO A 87 43.18 10.31 10.93
N GLU A 88 43.87 9.16 10.85
CA GLU A 88 44.79 8.80 9.76
C GLU A 88 44.12 8.86 8.38
N TYR A 89 42.87 8.42 8.26
CA TYR A 89 42.17 8.36 6.97
C TYR A 89 41.23 9.53 6.73
N ARG A 90 41.00 10.40 7.73
CA ARG A 90 40.01 11.48 7.64
C ARG A 90 40.17 12.34 6.39
N GLU A 91 41.42 12.71 6.08
CA GLU A 91 41.72 13.57 4.95
C GLU A 91 41.32 12.94 3.60
N LEU A 92 41.44 11.61 3.46
CA LEU A 92 41.03 10.89 2.25
C LEU A 92 39.52 11.06 1.99
N PHE A 93 38.71 11.02 3.04
CA PHE A 93 37.26 11.18 2.92
C PHE A 93 36.89 12.65 2.70
N THR A 94 37.44 13.58 3.48
CA THR A 94 37.10 15.01 3.37
C THR A 94 37.60 15.67 2.08
N LYS A 95 38.53 15.04 1.35
CA LYS A 95 38.95 15.52 0.01
C LYS A 95 38.24 14.78 -1.13
N ALA A 96 37.55 13.68 -0.83
CA ALA A 96 36.85 12.90 -1.84
C ALA A 96 35.60 13.63 -2.35
N LYS A 97 35.24 13.30 -3.59
CA LYS A 97 33.97 13.67 -4.20
C LYS A 97 33.33 12.40 -4.74
N LEU A 98 32.03 12.25 -4.54
CA LEU A 98 31.26 11.10 -5.01
C LEU A 98 30.13 11.58 -5.93
N LEU A 99 30.03 10.94 -7.09
CA LEU A 99 28.88 11.05 -7.99
C LEU A 99 28.24 9.68 -8.09
N ASP A 100 26.96 9.61 -7.72
CA ASP A 100 26.11 8.46 -8.01
C ASP A 100 25.11 8.86 -9.09
N PRO A 101 25.35 8.48 -10.36
CA PRO A 101 24.49 8.86 -11.48
C PRO A 101 23.16 8.07 -11.53
N PHE A 102 23.00 7.03 -10.71
CA PHE A 102 21.84 6.15 -10.67
C PHE A 102 21.43 5.88 -9.21
N ALA A 103 21.28 6.95 -8.44
CA ALA A 103 21.20 6.86 -7.00
C ALA A 103 19.98 6.09 -6.50
N GLY A 104 18.90 6.06 -7.29
CA GLY A 104 17.65 5.39 -6.94
C GLY A 104 17.15 5.86 -5.57
N PHE A 105 17.13 4.96 -4.58
CA PHE A 105 16.74 5.26 -3.19
C PHE A 105 17.76 6.10 -2.40
N GLY A 106 18.99 6.29 -2.90
CA GLY A 106 20.01 7.13 -2.26
C GLY A 106 20.86 6.44 -1.21
N SER A 107 20.93 5.10 -1.19
CA SER A 107 21.71 4.35 -0.19
C SER A 107 23.22 4.66 -0.24
N ILE A 108 23.81 4.73 -1.43
CA ILE A 108 25.22 5.07 -1.62
C ILE A 108 25.51 6.52 -1.21
N PRO A 109 24.79 7.54 -1.74
CA PRO A 109 25.04 8.93 -1.34
C PRO A 109 24.76 9.19 0.14
N LEU A 110 23.77 8.51 0.76
CA LEU A 110 23.55 8.60 2.21
C LEU A 110 24.79 8.17 2.99
N GLU A 111 25.32 6.99 2.69
CA GLU A 111 26.47 6.46 3.44
C GLU A 111 27.77 7.20 3.11
N ALA A 112 27.92 7.69 1.89
CA ALA A 112 28.99 8.60 1.50
C ALA A 112 28.99 9.88 2.35
N ALA A 113 27.82 10.51 2.51
CA ALA A 113 27.67 11.69 3.36
C ALA A 113 27.96 11.38 4.83
N ARG A 114 27.47 10.23 5.35
CA ARG A 114 27.74 9.79 6.72
C ARG A 114 29.23 9.51 6.97
N LEU A 115 29.96 9.04 5.96
CA LEU A 115 31.41 8.84 6.01
C LEU A 115 32.21 10.15 5.97
N GLY A 116 31.56 11.30 5.80
CA GLY A 116 32.22 12.61 5.78
C GLY A 116 32.88 12.97 4.45
N ILE A 117 32.39 12.40 3.34
CA ILE A 117 32.78 12.84 1.99
C ILE A 117 32.28 14.26 1.76
N ASP A 118 33.17 15.16 1.30
CA ASP A 118 32.90 16.60 1.18
C ASP A 118 31.78 16.92 0.19
N LYS A 119 31.89 16.40 -1.04
CA LYS A 119 30.87 16.61 -2.07
C LYS A 119 30.27 15.29 -2.53
N VAL A 120 28.99 15.09 -2.23
CA VAL A 120 28.20 13.95 -2.70
C VAL A 120 27.10 14.45 -3.63
N VAL A 121 27.08 13.95 -4.86
CA VAL A 121 26.09 14.28 -5.88
C VAL A 121 25.33 13.01 -6.21
N ALA A 122 24.01 13.03 -5.96
CA ALA A 122 23.09 11.98 -6.37
C ALA A 122 22.27 12.49 -7.55
N VAL A 123 22.22 11.71 -8.62
CA VAL A 123 21.43 12.03 -9.82
C VAL A 123 20.41 10.92 -10.03
N GLU A 124 19.21 11.31 -10.47
CA GLU A 124 18.28 10.35 -11.04
C GLU A 124 17.45 10.93 -12.17
N LEU A 125 17.15 10.09 -13.16
CA LEU A 125 16.24 10.43 -14.25
C LEU A 125 14.77 10.17 -13.86
N LEU A 126 14.51 9.16 -13.03
CA LEU A 126 13.15 8.81 -12.64
C LEU A 126 12.60 9.87 -11.67
N PRO A 127 11.49 10.58 -12.02
CA PRO A 127 10.94 11.63 -11.16
C PRO A 127 10.61 11.14 -9.75
N THR A 128 10.09 9.91 -9.63
CA THR A 128 9.79 9.27 -8.35
C THR A 128 11.05 9.08 -7.50
N ALA A 129 12.14 8.60 -8.09
CA ALA A 129 13.40 8.43 -7.37
C ALA A 129 13.97 9.78 -6.93
N TYR A 130 13.89 10.80 -7.79
CA TYR A 130 14.31 12.16 -7.46
C TYR A 130 13.58 12.73 -6.23
N VAL A 131 12.26 12.54 -6.14
CA VAL A 131 11.47 12.95 -4.95
C VAL A 131 11.93 12.19 -3.70
N PHE A 132 12.28 10.90 -3.82
CA PHE A 132 12.81 10.12 -2.70
C PHE A 132 14.19 10.60 -2.26
N LEU A 133 15.07 10.96 -3.19
CA LEU A 133 16.36 11.58 -2.88
C LEU A 133 16.18 12.90 -2.13
N LYS A 134 15.20 13.73 -2.51
CA LYS A 134 14.84 14.93 -1.72
C LYS A 134 14.41 14.57 -0.30
N ALA A 135 13.47 13.63 -0.15
CA ALA A 135 12.90 13.26 1.14
C ALA A 135 13.89 12.58 2.10
N ILE A 136 14.85 11.82 1.56
CA ILE A 136 15.78 10.99 2.35
C ILE A 136 17.13 11.68 2.55
N LEU A 137 17.58 12.49 1.59
CA LEU A 137 18.91 13.11 1.62
C LEU A 137 18.82 14.63 1.80
N GLU A 138 18.16 15.32 0.86
CA GLU A 138 18.24 16.78 0.78
C GLU A 138 17.52 17.48 1.94
N ILE A 139 16.26 17.12 2.18
CA ILE A 139 15.41 17.73 3.20
C ILE A 139 15.96 17.44 4.62
N PRO A 140 16.28 16.19 5.01
CA PRO A 140 16.82 15.91 6.34
C PRO A 140 18.15 16.61 6.59
N LYS A 141 19.05 16.65 5.60
CA LYS A 141 20.32 17.37 5.73
C LYS A 141 20.09 18.86 5.93
N TRP A 142 19.26 19.48 5.08
CA TRP A 142 18.94 20.90 5.20
C TRP A 142 18.29 21.24 6.54
N ALA A 143 17.35 20.41 7.01
CA ALA A 143 16.69 20.60 8.28
C ALA A 143 17.68 20.47 9.46
N ALA A 144 18.60 19.50 9.41
CA ALA A 144 19.65 19.34 10.42
C ALA A 144 20.60 20.54 10.45
N ASP A 145 21.09 20.97 9.28
CA ASP A 145 22.00 22.12 9.14
C ASP A 145 21.35 23.42 9.69
N ASN A 146 20.03 23.54 9.61
CA ASN A 146 19.26 24.70 10.09
C ASN A 146 18.63 24.51 11.47
N ARG A 147 18.86 23.37 12.15
CA ARG A 147 18.24 23.00 13.45
C ARG A 147 16.70 23.03 13.43
N LEU A 148 16.11 22.61 12.33
CA LEU A 148 14.66 22.59 12.10
C LEU A 148 14.01 21.21 12.24
N GLY A 149 14.78 20.15 12.54
CA GLY A 149 14.28 18.77 12.56
C GLY A 149 13.04 18.57 13.44
N ASP A 150 13.11 18.97 14.71
CA ASP A 150 11.98 18.83 15.65
C ASP A 150 10.78 19.70 15.27
N GLN A 151 11.04 20.90 14.75
CA GLN A 151 9.97 21.80 14.28
C GLN A 151 9.26 21.21 13.07
N LEU A 152 10.02 20.62 12.13
CA LEU A 152 9.50 20.01 10.92
C LEU A 152 8.58 18.83 11.25
N VAL A 153 8.95 17.99 12.22
CA VAL A 153 8.10 16.87 12.67
C VAL A 153 6.79 17.38 13.26
N LYS A 154 6.84 18.39 14.16
CA LYS A 154 5.65 18.98 14.77
C LYS A 154 4.74 19.66 13.75
N ASP A 155 5.32 20.42 12.83
CA ASP A 155 4.56 21.09 11.77
C ASP A 155 3.98 20.07 10.79
N LEU A 156 4.69 18.97 10.49
CA LEU A 156 4.16 17.89 9.65
C LEU A 156 2.93 17.25 10.28
N GLU A 157 2.96 16.97 11.58
CA GLU A 157 1.81 16.46 12.33
C GLU A 157 0.64 17.45 12.33
N LYS A 158 0.92 18.73 12.64
CA LYS A 158 -0.06 19.82 12.60
C LYS A 158 -0.75 19.91 11.23
N TRP A 159 0.02 19.97 10.14
CA TRP A 159 -0.52 20.13 8.80
C TRP A 159 -1.17 18.85 8.27
N GLY A 160 -0.69 17.67 8.68
CA GLY A 160 -1.36 16.39 8.43
C GLY A 160 -2.73 16.35 9.10
N GLY A 161 -2.83 16.77 10.36
CA GLY A 161 -4.09 16.92 11.08
C GLY A 161 -5.03 17.90 10.37
N TRP A 162 -4.51 19.07 9.98
CA TRP A 162 -5.28 20.06 9.21
C TRP A 162 -5.85 19.48 7.90
N VAL A 163 -5.05 18.73 7.11
CA VAL A 163 -5.54 18.09 5.87
C VAL A 163 -6.68 17.11 6.19
N VAL A 164 -6.56 16.31 7.23
CA VAL A 164 -7.59 15.35 7.65
C VAL A 164 -8.86 16.08 8.08
N ASP A 165 -8.74 17.14 8.88
CA ASP A 165 -9.89 17.91 9.37
C ASP A 165 -10.60 18.62 8.21
N GLN A 166 -9.86 19.20 7.27
CA GLN A 166 -10.47 19.79 6.07
C GLN A 166 -11.17 18.75 5.19
N LEU A 167 -10.62 17.55 5.06
CA LEU A 167 -11.26 16.47 4.31
C LEU A 167 -12.56 16.02 5.00
N LYS A 168 -12.58 15.95 6.33
CA LYS A 168 -13.79 15.62 7.11
C LYS A 168 -14.88 16.66 6.97
N GLU A 169 -14.53 17.95 6.86
CA GLU A 169 -15.49 19.03 6.65
C GLU A 169 -15.93 19.21 5.19
N ASP A 170 -15.28 18.51 4.25
CA ASP A 170 -15.64 18.60 2.84
C ASP A 170 -17.06 18.06 2.61
N PRO A 171 -17.97 18.86 2.03
CA PRO A 171 -19.39 18.50 1.91
C PRO A 171 -19.61 17.27 1.02
N ASP A 172 -18.76 17.05 0.02
CA ASP A 172 -18.85 15.88 -0.84
C ASP A 172 -18.43 14.63 -0.09
N ILE A 173 -17.37 14.71 0.73
CA ILE A 173 -16.87 13.57 1.49
C ILE A 173 -17.85 13.17 2.60
N ARG A 174 -18.42 14.14 3.33
CA ARG A 174 -19.42 13.89 4.39
C ARG A 174 -20.66 13.15 3.88
N GLU A 175 -21.02 13.35 2.62
CA GLU A 175 -22.16 12.66 2.02
C GLU A 175 -21.86 11.16 1.73
N LEU A 176 -20.59 10.83 1.52
CA LEU A 176 -20.13 9.55 0.98
C LEU A 176 -19.65 8.54 2.02
N TYR A 177 -19.37 9.00 3.24
CA TYR A 177 -18.88 8.19 4.34
C TYR A 177 -19.67 8.47 5.62
N ASP A 178 -19.77 7.45 6.46
CA ASP A 178 -20.35 7.56 7.80
C ASP A 178 -19.22 7.67 8.81
N ASP A 179 -19.35 8.56 9.79
CA ASP A 179 -18.30 8.85 10.78
C ASP A 179 -17.92 7.64 11.65
N ASP A 180 -18.84 6.70 11.85
CA ASP A 180 -18.63 5.49 12.66
C ASP A 180 -18.10 4.28 11.85
N ILE A 181 -18.01 4.40 10.52
CA ILE A 181 -17.54 3.33 9.63
C ILE A 181 -16.07 3.53 9.27
N ALA A 182 -15.24 2.57 9.66
CA ALA A 182 -13.81 2.59 9.37
C ALA A 182 -13.49 2.08 7.95
N VAL A 183 -14.16 1.02 7.50
CA VAL A 183 -13.87 0.37 6.20
C VAL A 183 -15.13 -0.15 5.53
N TYR A 184 -15.16 -0.09 4.20
CA TYR A 184 -16.14 -0.77 3.37
C TYR A 184 -15.47 -1.90 2.60
N ILE A 185 -16.11 -3.06 2.59
CA ILE A 185 -15.71 -4.23 1.83
C ILE A 185 -16.61 -4.32 0.61
N GLY A 186 -16.02 -4.40 -0.57
CA GLY A 186 -16.75 -4.52 -1.82
C GLY A 186 -16.17 -5.57 -2.74
N SER A 187 -16.95 -5.88 -3.77
CA SER A 187 -16.56 -6.70 -4.89
C SER A 187 -17.31 -6.25 -6.16
N TRP A 188 -17.23 -7.04 -7.21
CA TRP A 188 -17.98 -6.86 -8.44
C TRP A 188 -19.25 -7.71 -8.43
N GLU A 189 -20.31 -7.19 -9.01
CA GLU A 189 -21.44 -8.03 -9.44
C GLU A 189 -21.56 -8.03 -10.97
N ILE A 190 -21.96 -9.17 -11.51
CA ILE A 190 -22.15 -9.35 -12.95
C ILE A 190 -23.58 -9.77 -13.27
N ARG A 191 -24.09 -9.33 -14.41
CA ARG A 191 -25.36 -9.78 -14.96
C ARG A 191 -25.19 -11.21 -15.46
N CYS A 192 -25.87 -12.18 -14.86
CA CYS A 192 -25.73 -13.57 -15.22
C CYS A 192 -26.21 -13.81 -16.67
N PRO A 193 -25.45 -14.49 -17.54
CA PRO A 193 -25.87 -14.76 -18.92
C PRO A 193 -27.00 -15.81 -19.01
N HIS A 194 -27.29 -16.53 -17.91
CA HIS A 194 -28.32 -17.56 -17.88
C HIS A 194 -29.67 -17.07 -17.35
N CYS A 195 -29.67 -16.21 -16.34
CA CYS A 195 -30.90 -15.74 -15.68
C CYS A 195 -31.08 -14.22 -15.68
N SER A 196 -30.16 -13.48 -16.31
CA SER A 196 -30.19 -12.02 -16.48
C SER A 196 -30.19 -11.16 -15.19
N ARG A 197 -30.11 -11.79 -14.01
CA ARG A 197 -30.00 -11.12 -12.70
C ARG A 197 -28.54 -10.87 -12.31
N TYR A 198 -28.30 -9.83 -11.50
CA TYR A 198 -26.97 -9.53 -10.99
C TYR A 198 -26.58 -10.48 -9.84
N THR A 199 -25.38 -11.05 -9.92
CA THR A 199 -24.81 -11.90 -8.87
C THR A 199 -23.46 -11.33 -8.44
N PRO A 200 -23.20 -11.15 -7.13
CA PRO A 200 -21.89 -10.75 -6.66
C PRO A 200 -20.88 -11.88 -6.90
N LEU A 201 -19.63 -11.50 -7.12
CA LEU A 201 -18.48 -12.38 -7.31
C LEU A 201 -17.61 -12.34 -6.06
N VAL A 202 -17.63 -13.38 -5.24
CA VAL A 202 -16.98 -13.41 -3.92
C VAL A 202 -15.98 -14.56 -3.90
N GLY A 203 -14.71 -14.20 -3.90
CA GLY A 203 -13.57 -15.10 -3.82
C GLY A 203 -13.22 -15.48 -2.39
N ASN A 204 -13.62 -14.68 -1.39
CA ASN A 204 -13.36 -14.95 0.01
C ASN A 204 -14.50 -14.48 0.93
N TRP A 205 -15.30 -15.42 1.42
CA TRP A 205 -16.40 -15.11 2.34
C TRP A 205 -15.96 -14.76 3.76
N TRP A 206 -14.68 -14.96 4.12
CA TRP A 206 -14.18 -14.67 5.45
C TRP A 206 -13.94 -13.17 5.65
N LEU A 207 -14.43 -12.64 6.77
CA LEU A 207 -14.17 -11.27 7.21
C LEU A 207 -13.05 -11.21 8.26
N ALA A 208 -13.02 -12.19 9.18
CA ALA A 208 -12.01 -12.30 10.22
C ALA A 208 -11.85 -13.74 10.71
N ARG A 209 -10.60 -14.16 10.92
CA ARG A 209 -10.19 -15.40 11.62
C ARG A 209 -8.89 -15.13 12.37
N VAL A 210 -8.96 -14.22 13.34
CA VAL A 210 -7.78 -13.69 14.03
C VAL A 210 -7.49 -14.57 15.24
N SER A 211 -6.34 -15.24 15.25
CA SER A 211 -5.87 -16.02 16.40
C SER A 211 -5.24 -15.11 17.47
N ARG A 212 -5.15 -15.59 18.71
CA ARG A 212 -4.36 -14.90 19.74
C ARG A 212 -2.87 -15.19 19.57
N GLU A 213 -2.05 -14.15 19.65
CA GLU A 213 -0.59 -14.22 19.50
C GLU A 213 0.09 -15.21 20.47
N THR A 214 -0.55 -15.55 21.58
CA THR A 214 -0.03 -16.44 22.63
C THR A 214 -0.52 -17.89 22.54
N THR A 215 -1.34 -18.25 21.55
CA THR A 215 -1.79 -19.63 21.36
C THR A 215 -0.97 -20.32 20.29
N GLU A 216 -0.32 -21.44 20.65
CA GLU A 216 0.17 -22.40 19.67
C GLU A 216 -1.04 -22.95 18.90
N GLU A 217 -1.14 -22.59 17.62
CA GLU A 217 -2.13 -23.19 16.72
C GLU A 217 -1.72 -24.64 16.46
N GLU A 218 -2.56 -25.60 16.84
CA GLU A 218 -2.35 -26.99 16.47
C GLU A 218 -2.86 -27.20 15.05
N GLU A 219 -1.94 -27.39 14.11
CA GLU A 219 -2.24 -27.89 12.77
C GLU A 219 -2.52 -29.39 12.86
N LEU A 220 -3.78 -29.76 12.65
CA LEU A 220 -4.23 -31.15 12.75
C LEU A 220 -4.08 -31.88 11.40
N GLU A 221 -4.39 -31.18 10.30
CA GLU A 221 -4.36 -31.66 8.89
C GLU A 221 -4.15 -30.45 7.96
N GLU A 222 -3.91 -30.66 6.65
CA GLU A 222 -3.86 -29.57 5.65
C GLU A 222 -5.07 -28.62 5.82
N GLU A 223 -4.78 -27.34 6.06
CA GLU A 223 -5.79 -26.27 6.19
C GLU A 223 -6.80 -26.41 7.36
N THR A 224 -6.52 -27.28 8.33
CA THR A 224 -7.31 -27.40 9.57
C THR A 224 -6.51 -26.94 10.76
N LYS A 225 -7.01 -25.89 11.42
CA LYS A 225 -6.38 -25.28 12.60
C LYS A 225 -7.32 -25.32 13.79
N LYS A 226 -6.79 -25.71 14.94
CA LYS A 226 -7.48 -25.60 16.23
C LYS A 226 -6.76 -24.55 17.08
N GLY A 227 -7.53 -23.67 17.71
CA GLY A 227 -6.95 -22.62 18.55
C GLY A 227 -8.00 -21.68 19.15
N ILE A 228 -7.50 -20.67 19.85
CA ILE A 228 -8.33 -19.60 20.42
C ILE A 228 -8.26 -18.39 19.51
N TYR A 229 -9.42 -18.01 18.99
CA TYR A 229 -9.56 -16.87 18.10
C TYR A 229 -10.11 -15.67 18.86
N SER A 230 -9.48 -14.51 18.68
CA SER A 230 -10.01 -13.24 19.18
C SER A 230 -11.23 -12.79 18.37
N LYS A 231 -11.25 -13.08 17.06
CA LYS A 231 -12.38 -12.72 16.19
C LYS A 231 -12.62 -13.77 15.10
N ILE A 232 -13.86 -14.23 14.97
CA ILE A 232 -14.34 -15.07 13.86
C ILE A 232 -15.59 -14.44 13.25
N ALA A 233 -15.51 -14.04 11.98
CA ALA A 233 -16.64 -13.49 11.24
C ALA A 233 -16.57 -13.83 9.73
N TRP A 234 -17.72 -13.99 9.09
CA TRP A 234 -17.84 -14.25 7.66
C TRP A 234 -19.15 -13.69 7.07
N MET A 235 -19.19 -13.58 5.75
CA MET A 235 -20.37 -13.19 4.99
C MET A 235 -21.18 -14.42 4.56
N THR A 236 -22.49 -14.28 4.44
CA THR A 236 -23.38 -15.32 3.89
C THR A 236 -24.37 -14.74 2.89
N PRO A 237 -24.52 -15.33 1.69
CA PRO A 237 -25.50 -14.86 0.72
C PRO A 237 -26.91 -15.32 1.08
N LYS A 238 -27.89 -14.41 0.97
CA LYS A 238 -29.32 -14.68 1.05
C LYS A 238 -29.97 -14.43 -0.31
N ASN A 239 -30.41 -15.48 -0.97
CA ASN A 239 -31.08 -15.39 -2.26
C ASN A 239 -32.55 -14.99 -2.06
N THR A 240 -32.92 -13.81 -2.58
CA THR A 240 -34.32 -13.34 -2.67
C THR A 240 -34.71 -13.20 -4.14
N GLU A 241 -36.01 -13.00 -4.41
CA GLU A 241 -36.49 -12.85 -5.79
C GLU A 241 -35.78 -11.70 -6.53
N ASP A 242 -35.61 -10.56 -5.84
CA ASP A 242 -35.10 -9.32 -6.42
C ASP A 242 -33.57 -9.24 -6.45
N ARG A 243 -32.89 -9.74 -5.41
CA ARG A 243 -31.42 -9.64 -5.28
C ARG A 243 -30.81 -10.67 -4.32
N ILE A 244 -29.51 -10.90 -4.47
CA ILE A 244 -28.71 -11.56 -3.42
C ILE A 244 -28.41 -10.53 -2.34
N TYR A 245 -28.92 -10.70 -1.13
CA TYR A 245 -28.49 -9.93 0.05
C TYR A 245 -27.26 -10.57 0.67
N ILE A 246 -26.41 -9.78 1.32
CA ILE A 246 -25.25 -10.27 2.07
C ILE A 246 -25.56 -10.08 3.55
N ASP A 247 -25.55 -11.18 4.27
CA ASP A 247 -25.58 -11.16 5.73
C ASP A 247 -24.17 -11.33 6.28
N VAL A 248 -24.00 -10.94 7.54
CA VAL A 248 -22.75 -11.09 8.28
C VAL A 248 -23.01 -11.95 9.50
N VAL A 249 -22.21 -13.01 9.64
CA VAL A 249 -22.15 -13.83 10.84
C VAL A 249 -20.93 -13.40 11.64
N ASP A 250 -21.15 -12.86 12.83
CA ASP A 250 -20.12 -12.54 13.83
C ASP A 250 -20.25 -13.56 14.96
N LEU A 251 -19.42 -14.60 14.92
CA LEU A 251 -19.56 -15.75 15.82
C LEU A 251 -19.29 -15.39 17.28
N ASN A 252 -18.37 -14.44 17.52
CA ASN A 252 -18.12 -13.89 18.86
C ASN A 252 -19.40 -13.28 19.45
N ARG A 253 -20.14 -12.51 18.64
CA ARG A 253 -21.40 -11.89 19.04
C ARG A 253 -22.51 -12.92 19.24
N GLU A 254 -22.63 -13.90 18.34
CA GLU A 254 -23.64 -14.97 18.45
C GLU A 254 -23.46 -15.81 19.72
N LEU A 255 -22.21 -16.12 20.08
CA LEU A 255 -21.88 -16.90 21.27
C LEU A 255 -21.75 -16.05 22.55
N ASN A 256 -21.83 -14.73 22.43
CA ASN A 256 -21.58 -13.77 23.52
C ASN A 256 -20.20 -14.01 24.20
N LYS A 257 -19.14 -14.09 23.39
CA LYS A 257 -17.76 -14.36 23.84
C LYS A 257 -16.75 -13.39 23.22
N ASN A 258 -15.81 -12.90 24.05
CA ASN A 258 -14.69 -12.08 23.59
C ASN A 258 -13.61 -12.89 22.84
N SER A 259 -13.61 -14.21 23.00
CA SER A 259 -12.76 -15.13 22.25
C SER A 259 -13.44 -16.48 22.11
N VAL A 260 -13.21 -17.14 20.98
CA VAL A 260 -13.87 -18.40 20.62
C VAL A 260 -12.80 -19.47 20.46
N GLU A 261 -12.87 -20.54 21.26
CA GLU A 261 -12.14 -21.77 20.97
C GLU A 261 -12.85 -22.47 19.81
N ALA A 262 -12.14 -22.66 18.71
CA ALA A 262 -12.71 -23.25 17.50
C ALA A 262 -11.71 -24.15 16.78
N LYS A 263 -12.27 -25.12 16.05
CA LYS A 263 -11.58 -25.86 14.99
C LYS A 263 -12.09 -25.35 13.65
N ILE A 264 -11.20 -24.77 12.84
CA ILE A 264 -11.53 -24.19 11.53
C ILE A 264 -10.89 -25.03 10.44
N ASN A 265 -11.69 -25.51 9.49
CA ASN A 265 -11.21 -26.07 8.23
C ASN A 265 -11.50 -25.06 7.11
N SER A 266 -10.47 -24.35 6.65
CA SER A 266 -10.64 -23.27 5.66
C SER A 266 -11.03 -23.78 4.29
N ARG A 267 -10.54 -24.96 3.90
CA ARG A 267 -10.79 -25.59 2.60
C ARG A 267 -12.25 -26.02 2.44
N GLN A 268 -12.80 -26.64 3.49
CA GLN A 268 -14.16 -27.12 3.50
C GLN A 268 -15.16 -26.02 3.87
N GLY A 269 -14.69 -24.93 4.49
CA GLY A 269 -15.54 -23.84 4.99
C GLY A 269 -16.32 -24.28 6.23
N VAL A 270 -15.67 -24.94 7.18
CA VAL A 270 -16.33 -25.47 8.38
C VAL A 270 -15.71 -24.84 9.63
N VAL A 271 -16.56 -24.40 10.56
CA VAL A 271 -16.15 -23.96 11.91
C VAL A 271 -16.88 -24.80 12.93
N GLU A 272 -16.12 -25.43 13.83
CA GLU A 272 -16.66 -26.17 14.98
C GLU A 272 -16.28 -25.42 16.26
N ALA A 273 -17.29 -24.99 17.02
CA ALA A 273 -17.11 -24.27 18.27
C ALA A 273 -18.23 -24.63 19.25
N TYR A 274 -17.88 -24.93 20.50
CA TYR A 274 -18.83 -25.21 21.59
C TYR A 274 -19.94 -26.22 21.22
N GLY A 275 -19.57 -27.32 20.57
CA GLY A 275 -20.51 -28.38 20.16
C GLY A 275 -21.43 -28.01 18.99
N ARG A 276 -21.26 -26.84 18.38
CA ARG A 276 -21.98 -26.41 17.18
C ARG A 276 -21.06 -26.45 15.97
N ARG A 277 -21.64 -26.77 14.82
CA ARG A 277 -20.97 -26.77 13.52
C ARG A 277 -21.60 -25.70 12.62
N TYR A 278 -20.76 -24.82 12.10
CA TYR A 278 -21.11 -23.74 11.22
C TYR A 278 -20.49 -23.96 9.84
N THR A 279 -21.17 -23.46 8.81
CA THR A 279 -20.71 -23.54 7.42
C THR A 279 -20.45 -22.14 6.88
N VAL A 280 -19.23 -21.91 6.42
CA VAL A 280 -18.85 -20.72 5.67
C VAL A 280 -19.02 -21.01 4.18
N PRO A 281 -19.67 -20.12 3.40
CA PRO A 281 -19.86 -20.34 1.99
C PRO A 281 -18.52 -20.50 1.25
N ARG A 282 -18.53 -21.34 0.21
CA ARG A 282 -17.38 -21.50 -0.68
C ARG A 282 -17.29 -20.33 -1.67
N PRO A 283 -16.09 -19.99 -2.15
CA PRO A 283 -15.93 -19.00 -3.22
C PRO A 283 -16.83 -19.32 -4.41
N ASN A 284 -17.56 -18.32 -4.92
CA ASN A 284 -18.38 -18.49 -6.13
C ASN A 284 -17.67 -17.97 -7.39
N ILE A 285 -16.36 -17.76 -7.31
CA ILE A 285 -15.49 -17.42 -8.42
C ILE A 285 -14.10 -18.00 -8.23
N ASP A 286 -13.53 -18.48 -9.33
CA ASP A 286 -12.13 -18.87 -9.47
C ASP A 286 -11.62 -18.26 -10.79
N ALA A 287 -10.92 -17.13 -10.66
CA ALA A 287 -10.39 -16.40 -11.80
C ALA A 287 -9.26 -17.15 -12.51
N ARG A 288 -8.53 -18.06 -11.83
CA ARG A 288 -7.48 -18.87 -12.46
C ARG A 288 -8.07 -19.95 -13.36
N ARG A 289 -9.21 -20.51 -12.95
CA ARG A 289 -9.95 -21.50 -13.73
C ARG A 289 -10.99 -20.88 -14.68
N GLU A 290 -11.15 -19.56 -14.67
CA GLU A 290 -12.14 -18.84 -15.46
C GLU A 290 -13.56 -19.41 -15.26
N THR A 291 -13.92 -19.60 -14.00
CA THR A 291 -15.23 -20.12 -13.58
C THR A 291 -15.85 -19.21 -12.52
N ALA A 292 -17.13 -18.93 -12.64
CA ALA A 292 -17.94 -18.35 -11.58
C ALA A 292 -19.28 -19.09 -11.47
N THR A 293 -19.95 -18.98 -10.33
CA THR A 293 -21.26 -19.59 -10.10
C THR A 293 -22.25 -18.50 -9.72
N CYS A 294 -23.37 -18.46 -10.44
CA CYS A 294 -24.45 -17.52 -10.14
C CYS A 294 -25.16 -17.92 -8.85
N LEU A 295 -25.23 -17.02 -7.86
CA LEU A 295 -25.87 -17.29 -6.58
C LEU A 295 -27.41 -17.31 -6.66
N HIS A 296 -27.99 -16.89 -7.79
CA HIS A 296 -29.44 -16.95 -8.02
C HIS A 296 -29.91 -18.27 -8.63
N CYS A 297 -29.25 -18.73 -9.70
CA CYS A 297 -29.67 -19.90 -10.47
C CYS A 297 -28.71 -21.09 -10.39
N ASN A 298 -27.61 -20.97 -9.64
CA ASN A 298 -26.56 -21.98 -9.49
C ASN A 298 -25.84 -22.43 -10.78
N ASN A 299 -26.15 -21.81 -11.92
CA ASN A 299 -25.47 -22.09 -13.17
C ASN A 299 -24.02 -21.61 -13.14
N THR A 300 -23.15 -22.41 -13.75
CA THR A 300 -21.74 -22.06 -13.94
C THR A 300 -21.59 -21.09 -15.11
N ILE A 301 -20.84 -20.01 -14.88
CA ILE A 301 -20.44 -19.00 -15.84
C ILE A 301 -18.97 -19.29 -16.19
N THR A 302 -18.77 -20.02 -17.27
CA THR A 302 -17.45 -20.41 -17.76
C THR A 302 -17.44 -20.43 -19.27
N ASN A 303 -16.27 -20.21 -19.86
CA ASN A 303 -16.03 -20.42 -21.28
C ASN A 303 -15.03 -21.56 -21.54
N LYS A 304 -14.82 -22.45 -20.56
CA LYS A 304 -13.98 -23.63 -20.73
C LYS A 304 -14.45 -24.47 -21.93
N GLY A 305 -13.57 -24.64 -22.92
CA GLY A 305 -13.87 -25.37 -24.16
C GLY A 305 -14.39 -24.51 -25.32
N LYS A 306 -14.55 -23.20 -25.15
CA LYS A 306 -14.87 -22.25 -26.22
C LYS A 306 -13.63 -21.46 -26.62
N LYS A 307 -13.56 -20.96 -27.87
CA LYS A 307 -12.53 -20.01 -28.33
C LYS A 307 -12.75 -18.57 -27.82
N GLU A 308 -13.74 -18.37 -26.96
CA GLU A 308 -14.20 -17.06 -26.51
C GLU A 308 -13.58 -16.69 -25.16
N GLU A 309 -13.26 -15.41 -24.96
CA GLU A 309 -12.78 -14.89 -23.68
C GLU A 309 -13.81 -15.12 -22.56
N TRP A 310 -13.38 -15.42 -21.33
CA TRP A 310 -14.28 -15.62 -20.20
C TRP A 310 -15.27 -14.45 -19.97
N TYR A 311 -16.56 -14.76 -19.80
CA TYR A 311 -17.64 -13.78 -19.68
C TYR A 311 -17.42 -12.72 -18.60
N VAL A 312 -16.92 -13.08 -17.41
CA VAL A 312 -16.63 -12.12 -16.33
C VAL A 312 -15.62 -11.06 -16.79
N LYS A 313 -14.59 -11.49 -17.53
CA LYS A 313 -13.56 -10.61 -18.07
C LYS A 313 -14.11 -9.68 -19.13
N GLN A 314 -14.99 -10.18 -20.01
CA GLN A 314 -15.71 -9.36 -20.99
C GLN A 314 -16.59 -8.31 -20.30
N ALA A 315 -17.35 -8.70 -19.27
CA ALA A 315 -18.24 -7.81 -18.53
C ALA A 315 -17.47 -6.68 -17.81
N LEU A 316 -16.30 -6.99 -17.24
CA LEU A 316 -15.43 -5.99 -16.61
C LEU A 316 -14.77 -5.05 -17.63
N LYS A 317 -14.39 -5.54 -18.81
CA LYS A 317 -13.91 -4.68 -19.91
C LYS A 317 -14.99 -3.71 -20.36
N GLU A 318 -16.22 -4.20 -20.55
CA GLU A 318 -17.37 -3.38 -20.93
C GLU A 318 -17.66 -2.31 -19.87
N TRP A 319 -17.68 -2.67 -18.58
CA TRP A 319 -17.82 -1.69 -17.50
C TRP A 319 -16.76 -0.59 -17.59
N ASN A 320 -15.50 -0.95 -17.76
CA ASN A 320 -14.41 0.02 -17.82
C ASN A 320 -14.48 0.94 -19.05
N GLN A 321 -15.02 0.46 -20.17
CA GLN A 321 -15.31 1.28 -21.36
C GLN A 321 -16.49 2.22 -21.11
N ASN A 322 -17.57 1.70 -20.52
CA ASN A 322 -18.75 2.50 -20.19
C ASN A 322 -18.46 3.55 -19.10
N LEU A 323 -17.57 3.25 -18.15
CA LEU A 323 -17.13 4.21 -17.14
C LEU A 323 -16.47 5.43 -17.80
N GLU A 324 -15.59 5.22 -18.77
CA GLU A 324 -14.99 6.32 -19.54
C GLU A 324 -16.04 7.11 -20.32
N LYS A 325 -16.95 6.42 -21.03
CA LYS A 325 -18.06 7.06 -21.75
C LYS A 325 -18.96 7.88 -20.84
N TYR A 326 -19.22 7.40 -19.62
CA TYR A 326 -20.05 8.12 -18.66
C TYR A 326 -19.36 9.42 -18.21
N LEU A 327 -18.08 9.31 -17.86
CA LEU A 327 -17.28 10.44 -17.39
C LEU A 327 -17.03 11.48 -18.49
N SER A 328 -16.92 11.04 -19.75
CA SER A 328 -16.84 11.93 -20.93
C SER A 328 -18.20 12.52 -21.36
N GLY A 329 -19.32 12.05 -20.80
CA GLY A 329 -20.65 12.57 -21.11
C GLY A 329 -21.38 11.85 -22.26
N GLU A 330 -20.83 10.77 -22.81
CA GLU A 330 -21.42 10.01 -23.92
C GLU A 330 -22.62 9.13 -23.49
N ILE A 331 -22.68 8.71 -22.23
CA ILE A 331 -23.80 7.91 -21.69
C ILE A 331 -24.34 8.47 -20.37
N THR A 332 -25.57 8.10 -20.03
CA THR A 332 -26.22 8.43 -18.76
C THR A 332 -25.74 7.51 -17.62
N ILE A 333 -25.97 7.92 -16.37
CA ILE A 333 -25.66 7.09 -15.20
C ILE A 333 -26.46 5.78 -15.21
N GLN A 334 -27.71 5.82 -15.69
CA GLN A 334 -28.57 4.64 -15.78
C GLN A 334 -27.99 3.60 -16.75
N GLN A 335 -27.52 4.04 -17.93
CA GLN A 335 -26.83 3.18 -18.89
C GLN A 335 -25.55 2.56 -18.29
N LEU A 336 -24.80 3.31 -17.47
CA LEU A 336 -23.64 2.77 -16.77
C LEU A 336 -24.05 1.70 -15.74
N ILE A 337 -25.05 1.99 -14.89
CA ILE A 337 -25.55 1.08 -13.85
C ILE A 337 -26.10 -0.24 -14.44
N GLU A 338 -26.62 -0.21 -15.67
CA GLU A 338 -27.14 -1.37 -16.41
C GLU A 338 -26.06 -2.19 -17.15
N SER A 339 -24.79 -1.78 -17.06
CA SER A 339 -23.66 -2.53 -17.64
C SER A 339 -23.61 -3.98 -17.14
N LYS A 340 -22.98 -4.87 -17.91
CA LYS A 340 -22.85 -6.29 -17.54
C LYS A 340 -22.10 -6.53 -16.23
N ALA A 341 -21.25 -5.62 -15.79
CA ALA A 341 -20.61 -5.64 -14.48
C ALA A 341 -20.78 -4.29 -13.80
N ARG A 342 -20.76 -4.25 -12.46
CA ARG A 342 -20.70 -3.01 -11.68
C ARG A 342 -20.12 -3.26 -10.28
N PRO A 343 -19.50 -2.25 -9.63
CA PRO A 343 -19.00 -2.38 -8.28
C PRO A 343 -20.16 -2.47 -7.28
N ARG A 344 -19.93 -3.20 -6.19
CA ARG A 344 -20.90 -3.39 -5.11
C ARG A 344 -20.22 -3.47 -3.76
N LEU A 345 -20.80 -2.83 -2.75
CA LEU A 345 -20.40 -2.99 -1.36
C LEU A 345 -21.15 -4.16 -0.73
N LEU A 346 -20.44 -4.98 0.03
CA LEU A 346 -20.95 -6.23 0.64
C LEU A 346 -21.04 -6.10 2.16
N ALA A 347 -20.04 -5.50 2.79
CA ALA A 347 -20.00 -5.31 4.24
C ALA A 347 -19.37 -3.96 4.61
N ARG A 348 -19.66 -3.48 5.81
CA ARG A 348 -19.04 -2.31 6.43
C ARG A 348 -18.49 -2.68 7.81
N VAL A 349 -17.42 -2.01 8.21
CA VAL A 349 -16.66 -2.35 9.41
C VAL A 349 -16.56 -1.15 10.31
N LYS A 350 -16.96 -1.33 11.57
CA LYS A 350 -16.85 -0.36 12.65
C LYS A 350 -15.69 -0.71 13.55
N THR A 351 -15.02 0.32 14.07
CA THR A 351 -13.99 0.16 15.10
C THR A 351 -14.55 0.65 16.41
N ILE A 352 -14.77 -0.26 17.37
CA ILE A 352 -15.21 0.07 18.73
C ILE A 352 -14.04 -0.22 19.67
N GLY A 353 -13.31 0.82 20.06
CA GLY A 353 -12.06 0.67 20.81
C GLY A 353 -10.99 -0.03 19.97
N LYS A 354 -10.61 -1.25 20.35
CA LYS A 354 -9.67 -2.10 19.59
C LYS A 354 -10.35 -3.24 18.81
N ASP A 355 -11.68 -3.37 18.94
CA ASP A 355 -12.44 -4.46 18.33
C ASP A 355 -13.10 -4.03 17.02
N LEU A 356 -13.11 -4.95 16.06
CA LEU A 356 -13.80 -4.78 14.79
C LEU A 356 -15.21 -5.37 14.90
N THR A 357 -16.20 -4.61 14.46
CA THR A 357 -17.58 -5.06 14.30
C THR A 357 -17.96 -5.02 12.83
N PHE A 358 -18.61 -6.08 12.35
CA PHE A 358 -18.98 -6.24 10.95
C PHE A 358 -20.49 -6.12 10.78
N GLU A 359 -20.92 -5.39 9.77
CA GLU A 359 -22.32 -5.23 9.41
C GLU A 359 -22.49 -5.39 7.89
N PRO A 360 -23.65 -5.87 7.40
CA PRO A 360 -24.00 -5.81 5.98
C PRO A 360 -23.92 -4.38 5.43
N ALA A 361 -23.45 -4.24 4.18
CA ALA A 361 -23.58 -2.98 3.46
C ALA A 361 -25.05 -2.74 3.06
N THR A 362 -25.49 -1.49 3.18
CA THR A 362 -26.85 -1.08 2.85
C THR A 362 -26.99 -0.69 1.38
N GLN A 363 -28.23 -0.49 0.91
CA GLN A 363 -28.46 0.08 -0.43
C GLN A 363 -27.91 1.50 -0.53
N GLN A 364 -28.09 2.31 0.52
CA GLN A 364 -27.57 3.68 0.59
C GLN A 364 -26.05 3.72 0.42
N ASP A 365 -25.32 2.73 0.95
CA ASP A 365 -23.87 2.60 0.76
C ASP A 365 -23.49 2.39 -0.71
N SER A 366 -24.29 1.62 -1.45
CA SER A 366 -24.09 1.44 -2.89
C SER A 366 -24.46 2.71 -3.67
N ASP A 367 -25.52 3.41 -3.28
CA ASP A 367 -25.95 4.66 -3.94
C ASP A 367 -24.88 5.76 -3.80
N ARG A 368 -24.12 5.77 -2.70
CA ARG A 368 -22.97 6.66 -2.51
C ARG A 368 -21.87 6.44 -3.56
N LEU A 369 -21.68 5.24 -4.11
CA LEU A 369 -20.77 5.03 -5.24
C LEU A 369 -21.21 5.82 -6.47
N TRP A 370 -22.52 5.90 -6.73
CA TRP A 370 -23.08 6.61 -7.88
C TRP A 370 -23.03 8.12 -7.69
N ARG A 371 -23.35 8.62 -6.49
CA ARG A 371 -23.19 10.06 -6.19
C ARG A 371 -21.75 10.52 -6.33
N ALA A 372 -20.79 9.69 -5.90
CA ALA A 372 -19.37 9.98 -6.11
C ALA A 372 -19.00 10.02 -7.60
N LEU A 373 -19.59 9.17 -8.45
CA LEU A 373 -19.40 9.24 -9.91
C LEU A 373 -19.94 10.54 -10.51
N GLU A 374 -21.11 11.00 -10.08
CA GLU A 374 -21.68 12.27 -10.55
C GLU A 374 -20.77 13.44 -10.20
N LYS A 375 -20.24 13.46 -8.96
CA LYS A 375 -19.26 14.46 -8.52
C LYS A 375 -17.96 14.37 -9.33
N LEU A 376 -17.45 13.16 -9.57
CA LEU A 376 -16.26 12.95 -10.42
C LEU A 376 -16.47 13.42 -11.86
N LYS A 377 -17.66 13.23 -12.42
CA LYS A 377 -18.01 13.70 -13.76
C LYS A 377 -17.95 15.23 -13.87
N GLN A 378 -18.33 15.95 -12.81
CA GLN A 378 -18.27 17.42 -12.77
C GLN A 378 -16.84 17.95 -12.83
N ILE A 379 -15.88 17.19 -12.27
CA ILE A 379 -14.45 17.54 -12.25
C ILE A 379 -13.65 16.72 -13.27
N TRP A 380 -14.31 16.05 -14.21
CA TRP A 380 -13.63 15.22 -15.19
C TRP A 380 -12.75 16.07 -16.11
N GLY A 381 -11.52 15.61 -16.34
CA GLY A 381 -10.50 16.36 -17.08
C GLY A 381 -9.60 17.24 -16.20
N GLU A 382 -9.86 17.34 -14.89
CA GLU A 382 -8.88 17.91 -13.97
C GLU A 382 -7.57 17.09 -13.97
N PRO A 383 -6.40 17.75 -13.89
CA PRO A 383 -5.09 17.08 -13.94
C PRO A 383 -4.82 16.18 -12.72
N ASP A 384 -5.57 16.34 -11.64
CA ASP A 384 -5.46 15.52 -10.43
C ASP A 384 -6.08 14.13 -10.60
N ILE A 385 -6.86 13.91 -11.66
CA ILE A 385 -7.40 12.59 -12.00
C ILE A 385 -6.38 11.85 -12.88
N PRO A 386 -5.83 10.70 -12.44
CA PRO A 386 -4.77 10.02 -13.17
C PRO A 386 -5.33 9.22 -14.35
N THR A 387 -5.59 9.94 -15.45
CA THR A 387 -6.20 9.43 -16.69
C THR A 387 -5.20 8.83 -17.66
N GLU A 388 -3.90 8.90 -17.34
CA GLU A 388 -2.82 8.33 -18.14
C GLU A 388 -2.89 6.80 -18.17
N PRO A 389 -2.47 6.17 -19.30
CA PRO A 389 -2.52 4.73 -19.45
C PRO A 389 -1.53 4.03 -18.52
N ILE A 390 -1.91 2.84 -18.07
CA ILE A 390 -0.96 1.91 -17.45
C ILE A 390 -0.05 1.36 -18.57
N PRO A 391 1.28 1.33 -18.38
CA PRO A 391 2.19 0.87 -19.43
C PRO A 391 1.88 -0.57 -19.89
N GLU A 392 1.63 -0.77 -21.19
CA GLU A 392 1.18 -2.07 -21.72
C GLU A 392 2.24 -3.17 -21.59
N TYR A 393 3.53 -2.80 -21.61
CA TYR A 393 4.63 -3.75 -21.42
C TYR A 393 4.66 -4.36 -20.01
N GLU A 394 3.93 -3.77 -19.04
CA GLU A 394 3.76 -4.32 -17.69
C GLU A 394 2.66 -5.37 -17.60
N GLY A 395 2.07 -5.83 -18.71
CA GLY A 395 1.03 -6.87 -18.70
C GLY A 395 1.43 -8.20 -18.03
N ARG A 396 2.73 -8.44 -17.81
CA ARG A 396 3.26 -9.58 -17.05
C ARG A 396 3.31 -9.35 -15.53
N SER A 397 3.25 -8.09 -15.09
CA SER A 397 3.35 -7.66 -13.69
C SER A 397 2.05 -7.05 -13.16
N ILE A 398 1.22 -6.46 -14.02
CA ILE A 398 -0.03 -5.76 -13.70
C ILE A 398 -1.18 -6.41 -14.49
N TRP A 399 -1.81 -7.43 -13.90
CA TRP A 399 -2.69 -8.35 -14.64
C TRP A 399 -4.10 -7.77 -14.85
N VAL A 400 -4.44 -6.69 -14.14
CA VAL A 400 -5.73 -6.00 -14.21
C VAL A 400 -5.99 -5.36 -15.59
N ILE A 401 -4.95 -5.07 -16.37
CA ILE A 401 -5.07 -4.58 -17.75
C ILE A 401 -5.90 -5.56 -18.59
N ALA A 402 -5.72 -6.86 -18.37
CA ALA A 402 -6.46 -7.90 -19.09
C ALA A 402 -7.98 -7.83 -18.85
N TYR A 403 -8.43 -7.16 -17.80
CA TYR A 403 -9.84 -6.97 -17.43
C TYR A 403 -10.38 -5.56 -17.77
N GLY A 404 -9.61 -4.75 -18.50
CA GLY A 404 -10.02 -3.41 -18.96
C GLY A 404 -9.54 -2.25 -18.08
N PHE A 405 -8.76 -2.52 -17.03
CA PHE A 405 -8.15 -1.52 -16.16
C PHE A 405 -6.85 -1.01 -16.78
N ASN A 406 -6.95 -0.30 -17.89
CA ASN A 406 -5.82 0.17 -18.69
C ASN A 406 -5.40 1.62 -18.39
N LYS A 407 -6.01 2.28 -17.39
CA LYS A 407 -5.69 3.64 -16.90
C LYS A 407 -5.71 3.64 -15.37
N TRP A 408 -4.88 4.47 -14.73
CA TRP A 408 -4.70 4.41 -13.27
C TRP A 408 -5.96 4.75 -12.48
N PHE A 409 -6.77 5.72 -12.91
CA PHE A 409 -8.00 6.09 -12.21
C PHE A 409 -9.00 4.92 -12.07
N LYS A 410 -8.94 3.94 -12.97
CA LYS A 410 -9.82 2.74 -12.95
C LYS A 410 -9.52 1.80 -11.78
N LEU A 411 -8.35 1.92 -11.15
CA LEU A 411 -7.97 1.10 -10.00
C LEU A 411 -8.63 1.53 -8.70
N PHE A 412 -9.50 2.55 -8.73
CA PHE A 412 -10.18 3.09 -7.58
C PHE A 412 -11.69 3.02 -7.79
N ASN A 413 -12.43 2.76 -6.71
CA ASN A 413 -13.87 3.00 -6.77
C ASN A 413 -14.13 4.53 -6.75
N PRO A 414 -15.32 4.96 -7.17
CA PRO A 414 -15.62 6.39 -7.30
C PRO A 414 -15.41 7.20 -6.01
N ARG A 415 -15.77 6.66 -4.84
CA ARG A 415 -15.54 7.33 -3.55
C ARG A 415 -14.06 7.47 -3.24
N GLN A 416 -13.28 6.41 -3.47
CA GLN A 416 -11.82 6.40 -3.28
C GLN A 416 -11.17 7.45 -4.17
N LEU A 417 -11.48 7.44 -5.47
CA LEU A 417 -10.87 8.37 -6.43
C LEU A 417 -11.15 9.83 -6.07
N LEU A 418 -12.41 10.17 -5.77
CA LEU A 418 -12.79 11.52 -5.38
C LEU A 418 -12.07 11.97 -4.09
N THR A 419 -11.96 11.06 -3.12
CA THR A 419 -11.26 11.32 -1.84
C THR A 419 -9.77 11.60 -2.08
N LEU A 420 -9.12 10.81 -2.93
CA LEU A 420 -7.70 10.96 -3.26
C LEU A 420 -7.44 12.27 -4.01
N VAL A 421 -8.29 12.65 -4.96
CA VAL A 421 -8.20 13.93 -5.67
C VAL A 421 -8.28 15.10 -4.70
N LYS A 422 -9.24 15.05 -3.75
CA LYS A 422 -9.38 16.09 -2.71
C LYS A 422 -8.17 16.14 -1.78
N LEU A 423 -7.63 15.00 -1.37
CA LEU A 423 -6.39 14.94 -0.58
C LEU A 423 -5.20 15.56 -1.31
N VAL A 424 -5.02 15.30 -2.61
CA VAL A 424 -3.94 15.93 -3.41
C VAL A 424 -4.09 17.46 -3.43
N LYS A 425 -5.32 17.97 -3.60
CA LYS A 425 -5.62 19.41 -3.55
C LYS A 425 -5.34 20.00 -2.17
N LEU A 426 -5.77 19.34 -1.10
CA LEU A 426 -5.55 19.79 0.28
C LEU A 426 -4.06 19.77 0.66
N ILE A 427 -3.28 18.79 0.21
CA ILE A 427 -1.83 18.76 0.45
C ILE A 427 -1.13 19.94 -0.25
N ARG A 428 -1.52 20.25 -1.50
CA ARG A 428 -1.00 21.45 -2.19
C ARG A 428 -1.39 22.74 -1.46
N GLU A 429 -2.62 22.81 -0.94
CA GLU A 429 -3.07 23.94 -0.14
C GLU A 429 -2.29 24.08 1.17
N ALA A 430 -2.06 22.97 1.87
CA ALA A 430 -1.24 22.95 3.08
C ALA A 430 0.16 23.52 2.79
N GLY A 431 0.79 23.10 1.68
CA GLY A 431 2.07 23.66 1.25
C GLY A 431 2.06 25.18 1.08
N ARG A 432 1.05 25.73 0.39
CA ARG A 432 0.91 27.19 0.22
C ARG A 432 0.76 27.91 1.56
N ARG A 433 -0.10 27.38 2.45
CA ARG A 433 -0.34 27.97 3.76
C ARG A 433 0.88 27.88 4.69
N VAL A 434 1.65 26.80 4.61
CA VAL A 434 2.92 26.68 5.32
C VAL A 434 3.86 27.82 4.89
N GLU A 435 4.01 28.03 3.57
CA GLU A 435 4.88 29.09 3.05
C GLU A 435 4.43 30.47 3.54
N GLU A 436 3.13 30.77 3.45
CA GLU A 436 2.54 32.01 3.96
C GLU A 436 2.74 32.19 5.47
N GLU A 437 2.56 31.13 6.26
CA GLU A 437 2.76 31.16 7.71
C GLU A 437 4.23 31.49 8.06
N LYS A 438 5.19 30.86 7.37
CA LYS A 438 6.62 31.12 7.62
C LYS A 438 7.05 32.51 7.16
N LEU A 439 6.52 33.01 6.05
CA LEU A 439 6.73 34.39 5.61
C LEU A 439 6.22 35.40 6.65
N LYS A 440 5.03 35.17 7.22
CA LYS A 440 4.50 36.01 8.32
C LYS A 440 5.33 35.94 9.60
N GLN A 441 6.01 34.82 9.84
CA GLN A 441 6.99 34.65 10.92
C GLN A 441 8.36 35.30 10.61
N GLY A 442 8.49 36.01 9.49
CA GLY A 442 9.70 36.75 9.12
C GLY A 442 10.79 35.90 8.44
N TRP A 443 10.46 34.69 7.96
CA TRP A 443 11.41 33.88 7.21
C TRP A 443 11.65 34.48 5.82
N ASP A 444 12.87 34.33 5.30
CA ASP A 444 13.16 34.66 3.92
C ASP A 444 12.38 33.74 2.96
N LYS A 445 12.13 34.24 1.75
CA LYS A 445 11.30 33.54 0.76
C LYS A 445 11.86 32.16 0.38
N GLN A 446 13.17 32.03 0.23
CA GLN A 446 13.77 30.76 -0.19
C GLN A 446 13.66 29.70 0.91
N LYS A 447 13.92 30.09 2.16
CA LYS A 447 13.80 29.22 3.32
C LYS A 447 12.35 28.82 3.60
N ALA A 448 11.42 29.78 3.50
CA ALA A 448 9.98 29.51 3.65
C ALA A 448 9.49 28.52 2.58
N HIS A 449 9.86 28.75 1.32
CA HIS A 449 9.51 27.88 0.21
C HIS A 449 10.07 26.45 0.39
N LYS A 450 11.36 26.32 0.76
CA LYS A 450 11.98 25.02 1.00
C LYS A 450 11.35 24.29 2.20
N TYR A 451 10.92 25.01 3.23
CA TYR A 451 10.18 24.42 4.35
C TYR A 451 8.81 23.91 3.92
N ALA A 452 8.07 24.68 3.11
CA ALA A 452 6.81 24.26 2.54
C ALA A 452 6.95 23.05 1.60
N GLU A 453 8.00 23.02 0.77
CA GLU A 453 8.36 21.87 -0.07
C GLU A 453 8.59 20.62 0.78
N ALA A 454 9.30 20.75 1.91
CA ALA A 454 9.55 19.65 2.84
C ALA A 454 8.25 19.06 3.41
N ILE A 455 7.37 19.90 3.96
CA ILE A 455 6.07 19.48 4.50
C ILE A 455 5.23 18.79 3.40
N THR A 456 5.11 19.43 2.24
CA THR A 456 4.34 18.92 1.10
C THR A 456 4.86 17.56 0.64
N THR A 457 6.18 17.39 0.56
CA THR A 457 6.84 16.15 0.15
C THR A 457 6.49 15.00 1.10
N TYR A 458 6.59 15.23 2.42
CA TYR A 458 6.30 14.18 3.40
C TYR A 458 4.80 13.85 3.48
N LEU A 459 3.91 14.84 3.35
CA LEU A 459 2.46 14.60 3.24
C LEU A 459 2.13 13.80 1.97
N ALA A 460 2.75 14.11 0.83
CA ALA A 460 2.56 13.36 -0.42
C ALA A 460 3.04 11.91 -0.28
N ILE A 461 4.18 11.67 0.37
CA ILE A 461 4.67 10.31 0.66
C ILE A 461 3.68 9.55 1.57
N ALA A 462 3.13 10.21 2.59
CA ALA A 462 2.10 9.63 3.45
C ALA A 462 0.84 9.24 2.64
N LEU A 463 0.41 10.10 1.71
CA LEU A 463 -0.71 9.80 0.81
C LEU A 463 -0.42 8.61 -0.09
N VAL A 464 0.77 8.53 -0.71
CA VAL A 464 1.16 7.36 -1.53
C VAL A 464 1.15 6.08 -0.70
N ASN A 465 1.61 6.16 0.55
CA ASN A 465 1.53 5.02 1.47
C ASN A 465 0.10 4.65 1.85
N HIS A 466 -0.82 5.60 1.89
CA HIS A 466 -2.23 5.34 2.11
C HIS A 466 -2.89 4.66 0.88
N VAL A 467 -2.61 5.18 -0.32
CA VAL A 467 -3.16 4.68 -1.60
C VAL A 467 -2.91 3.19 -1.80
N ARG A 468 -1.73 2.68 -1.41
CA ARG A 468 -1.36 1.26 -1.57
C ARG A 468 -2.23 0.30 -0.74
N HIS A 469 -3.00 0.81 0.22
CA HIS A 469 -3.97 0.06 1.03
C HIS A 469 -5.41 0.49 0.76
N ASN A 470 -5.67 1.35 -0.24
CA ASN A 470 -7.00 1.93 -0.47
C ASN A 470 -7.33 2.04 -1.97
N CYS A 471 -7.35 0.88 -2.65
CA CYS A 471 -7.71 0.78 -4.06
C CYS A 471 -8.50 -0.52 -4.32
N LEU A 472 -9.19 -0.62 -5.45
CA LEU A 472 -10.04 -1.78 -5.80
C LEU A 472 -9.30 -3.11 -5.87
N VAL A 473 -7.97 -3.09 -6.01
CA VAL A 473 -7.14 -4.29 -6.14
C VAL A 473 -6.59 -4.80 -4.81
N THR A 474 -6.88 -4.13 -3.68
CA THR A 474 -6.51 -4.64 -2.36
C THR A 474 -7.46 -5.76 -1.93
N SER A 475 -6.91 -6.84 -1.38
CA SER A 475 -7.69 -7.90 -0.73
C SER A 475 -7.74 -7.70 0.79
N ILE A 476 -8.67 -8.40 1.42
CA ILE A 476 -8.70 -8.57 2.88
C ILE A 476 -7.75 -9.71 3.22
N GLU A 477 -6.98 -9.55 4.30
CA GLU A 477 -6.24 -10.64 4.92
C GLU A 477 -6.98 -11.08 6.20
N PRO A 478 -7.73 -12.18 6.18
CA PRO A 478 -8.56 -12.58 7.31
C PRO A 478 -7.75 -13.02 8.54
N THR A 479 -6.47 -13.35 8.37
CA THR A 479 -5.63 -13.92 9.45
C THR A 479 -4.78 -12.88 10.20
N ALA A 480 -4.48 -11.73 9.59
CA ALA A 480 -3.69 -10.65 10.20
C ALA A 480 -3.88 -9.33 9.43
N LYS A 481 -3.61 -8.16 10.04
CA LYS A 481 -3.50 -6.84 9.35
C LYS A 481 -4.53 -6.62 8.23
N PHE A 482 -5.81 -6.55 8.63
CA PHE A 482 -7.06 -6.38 7.87
C PHE A 482 -7.02 -6.10 6.36
N ILE A 483 -6.26 -5.09 5.88
CA ILE A 483 -6.17 -4.74 4.46
C ILE A 483 -4.77 -5.06 3.91
N ALA A 484 -4.72 -5.94 2.91
CA ALA A 484 -3.50 -6.29 2.22
C ALA A 484 -2.99 -5.13 1.35
N HIS A 485 -1.68 -5.12 1.13
CA HIS A 485 -1.04 -4.18 0.23
C HIS A 485 -1.42 -4.49 -1.22
N ALA A 486 -1.74 -3.47 -2.03
CA ALA A 486 -2.13 -3.64 -3.44
C ALA A 486 -1.12 -4.47 -4.25
N LEU A 487 0.18 -4.27 -4.03
CA LEU A 487 1.25 -5.06 -4.68
C LEU A 487 1.37 -6.53 -4.21
N ALA A 488 0.70 -6.94 -3.13
CA ALA A 488 0.64 -8.35 -2.72
C ALA A 488 -0.24 -9.15 -3.71
N PHE A 489 -1.22 -8.49 -4.33
CA PHE A 489 -2.13 -9.10 -5.28
C PHE A 489 -2.10 -8.34 -6.62
N ARG A 490 -1.45 -8.93 -7.63
CA ARG A 490 -1.22 -8.27 -8.94
C ARG A 490 -2.42 -8.36 -9.90
N GLY A 491 -3.58 -8.80 -9.43
CA GLY A 491 -4.83 -8.99 -10.19
C GLY A 491 -6.00 -8.19 -9.61
N ILE A 492 -7.23 -8.50 -10.03
CA ILE A 492 -8.45 -7.89 -9.46
C ILE A 492 -8.84 -8.61 -8.18
N ALA A 493 -8.87 -7.88 -7.06
CA ALA A 493 -9.44 -8.43 -5.84
C ALA A 493 -10.97 -8.57 -6.03
N MET A 494 -11.46 -9.78 -5.87
CA MET A 494 -12.88 -10.09 -5.82
C MET A 494 -13.15 -10.65 -4.42
N THR A 495 -13.03 -9.79 -3.41
CA THR A 495 -13.13 -10.16 -2.00
C THR A 495 -14.53 -10.62 -1.64
#